data_AF-S7VHX6-F1
#
_entry.id   AF-S7VHX6-F1
#
_cell.length_a   1.000
_cell.length_b   1.000
_cell.length_c   1.000
_cell.angle_alpha   90.00
_cell.angle_beta   90.00
_cell.angle_gamma   90.00
#
_symmetry.space_group_name_H-M   'P 1'
#
loop_
_entity.id
_entity.type
_entity.pdbx_description
1 polymer ?
#
loop_
_entity_poly.entity_id
_entity_poly.type
_entity_poly.pdbx_seq_one_letter_code
_entity_poly.pdbx_strand_id
1 'polypeptide(L)'
;MKNYFNHKINTIQAIPDHKYTGYYWMSDKDKPEMLFDQPFPKEKFGEGKNPFCIEALLYSPKEQLSIQILHTGQYIVSAYELGKLKGLKIEEKSFLPHKLENVGKVLFKQVWEEVPLPVDEQESMPTLEPSALIFCGFKY
;
A
#
# COMPACT_ATOMS: atom_id res chain seq x y z
N MET A 1 -9.35 3.03 16.43
CA MET A 1 -8.06 2.96 15.71
C MET A 1 -8.18 1.82 14.71
N LYS A 2 -7.90 2.06 13.43
CA LYS A 2 -8.13 1.10 12.34
C LYS A 2 -7.24 -0.13 12.54
N ASN A 3 -7.84 -1.26 12.90
CA ASN A 3 -7.12 -2.43 13.44
C ASN A 3 -6.21 -3.14 12.42
N TYR A 4 -6.41 -2.86 11.12
CA TYR A 4 -5.68 -3.46 10.01
C TYR A 4 -4.46 -2.63 9.56
N PHE A 5 -4.24 -1.43 10.12
CA PHE A 5 -2.99 -0.70 9.92
C PHE A 5 -1.91 -1.24 10.85
N ASN A 6 -0.73 -1.52 10.29
CA ASN A 6 0.44 -1.86 11.08
C ASN A 6 1.30 -0.60 11.29
N HIS A 7 1.02 0.11 12.39
CA HIS A 7 1.73 1.34 12.74
C HIS A 7 3.21 1.14 13.13
N LYS A 8 3.67 -0.10 13.31
CA LYS A 8 5.09 -0.39 13.58
C LYS A 8 5.96 -0.25 12.33
N ILE A 9 5.36 -0.34 11.14
CA ILE A 9 6.04 -0.18 9.85
C ILE A 9 5.67 1.19 9.28
N ASN A 10 6.37 2.22 9.75
CA ASN A 10 6.14 3.63 9.40
C ASN A 10 7.33 4.28 8.68
N THR A 11 8.41 3.52 8.45
CA THR A 11 9.61 3.94 7.70
C THR A 11 10.08 2.81 6.80
N ILE A 12 10.90 3.11 5.80
CA ILE A 12 11.46 2.10 4.89
C ILE A 12 12.30 1.07 5.65
N GLN A 13 13.06 1.51 6.65
CA GLN A 13 13.97 0.65 7.40
C GLN A 13 13.21 -0.30 8.34
N ALA A 14 11.98 0.06 8.73
CA ALA A 14 11.09 -0.79 9.51
C ALA A 14 10.40 -1.90 8.67
N ILE A 15 10.56 -1.90 7.34
CA ILE A 15 9.99 -2.94 6.48
C ILE A 15 10.71 -4.28 6.75
N PRO A 16 9.95 -5.35 7.08
CA PRO A 16 10.55 -6.65 7.34
C PRO A 16 11.06 -7.31 6.06
N ASP A 17 12.09 -8.14 6.18
CA ASP A 17 12.73 -8.86 5.05
C ASP A 17 11.94 -10.08 4.58
N HIS A 18 10.62 -9.91 4.46
CA HIS A 18 9.73 -10.88 3.85
C HIS A 18 9.93 -10.91 2.33
N LYS A 19 9.39 -11.94 1.69
CA LYS A 19 9.29 -11.98 0.24
C LYS A 19 8.05 -11.23 -0.21
N TYR A 20 8.23 -10.33 -1.17
CA TYR A 20 7.18 -9.49 -1.73
C TYR A 20 7.05 -9.72 -3.24
N THR A 21 5.81 -9.63 -3.71
CA THR A 21 5.46 -9.38 -5.10
C THR A 21 4.99 -7.94 -5.21
N GLY A 22 5.50 -7.19 -6.18
CA GLY A 22 5.24 -5.76 -6.22
C GLY A 22 6.14 -5.02 -7.19
N TYR A 23 6.30 -3.73 -6.96
CA TYR A 23 7.33 -2.91 -7.61
C TYR A 23 7.78 -1.78 -6.69
N TYR A 24 8.92 -1.20 -7.03
CA TYR A 24 9.34 0.10 -6.52
C TYR A 24 9.89 0.95 -7.66
N TRP A 25 9.69 2.26 -7.56
CA TRP A 25 10.13 3.21 -8.56
C TRP A 25 11.17 4.15 -7.94
N MET A 26 12.35 4.18 -8.54
CA MET A 26 13.43 5.10 -8.20
C MET A 26 13.26 6.45 -8.92
N SER A 27 13.63 7.53 -8.26
CA SER A 27 13.57 8.91 -8.80
C SER A 27 14.43 9.16 -10.05
N ASP A 28 15.46 8.35 -10.28
CA ASP A 28 16.36 8.44 -11.44
C ASP A 28 16.03 7.44 -12.56
N LYS A 29 14.87 6.77 -12.48
CA LYS A 29 14.46 5.75 -13.44
C LYS A 29 13.18 6.15 -14.16
N ASP A 30 13.11 5.85 -15.46
CA ASP A 30 11.91 6.14 -16.26
C ASP A 30 10.77 5.14 -16.04
N LYS A 31 11.09 3.96 -15.49
CA LYS A 31 10.15 2.86 -15.20
C LYS A 31 10.46 2.22 -13.85
N PRO A 32 9.44 1.65 -13.17
CA PRO A 32 9.64 0.94 -11.92
C PRO A 32 10.40 -0.38 -12.10
N GLU A 33 11.05 -0.81 -11.03
CA GLU A 33 11.68 -2.12 -10.89
C GLU A 33 10.66 -3.09 -10.25
N MET A 34 10.40 -4.20 -10.94
CA MET A 34 9.48 -5.23 -10.46
C MET A 34 10.15 -6.12 -9.40
N LEU A 35 9.38 -6.52 -8.40
CA LEU A 35 9.76 -7.51 -7.40
C LEU A 35 8.92 -8.77 -7.55
N PHE A 36 9.60 -9.91 -7.65
CA PHE A 36 8.99 -11.24 -7.80
C PHE A 36 9.52 -12.16 -6.71
N ASP A 37 8.72 -12.38 -5.66
CA ASP A 37 9.04 -13.24 -4.51
C ASP A 37 10.41 -12.93 -3.86
N GLN A 38 10.74 -11.65 -3.74
CA GLN A 38 12.03 -11.17 -3.26
C GLN A 38 11.87 -10.14 -2.14
N PRO A 39 12.86 -10.00 -1.23
CA PRO A 39 12.90 -8.91 -0.27
C PRO A 39 12.93 -7.54 -0.94
N PHE A 40 12.34 -6.55 -0.27
CA PHE A 40 12.45 -5.17 -0.68
C PHE A 40 13.87 -4.66 -0.37
N PRO A 41 14.62 -4.07 -1.33
CA PRO A 41 16.01 -3.66 -1.15
C PRO A 41 16.11 -2.36 -0.34
N LYS A 42 15.71 -2.41 0.93
CA LYS A 42 15.61 -1.25 1.83
C LYS A 42 16.94 -0.53 2.04
N GLU A 43 18.06 -1.23 1.87
CA GLU A 43 19.43 -0.70 1.96
C GLU A 43 19.76 0.35 0.89
N LYS A 44 19.07 0.31 -0.26
CA LYS A 44 19.17 1.35 -1.30
C LYS A 44 18.66 2.70 -0.80
N PHE A 45 17.79 2.70 0.20
CA PHE A 45 17.13 3.89 0.71
C PHE A 45 17.69 4.29 2.07
N GLY A 46 17.85 5.60 2.26
CA GLY A 46 18.36 6.17 3.50
C GLY A 46 18.13 7.68 3.50
N GLU A 47 18.23 8.28 4.68
CA GLU A 47 18.09 9.73 4.82
C GLU A 47 19.13 10.45 3.96
N GLY A 48 18.68 11.44 3.18
CA GLY A 48 19.53 12.20 2.27
C GLY A 48 20.09 11.43 1.05
N LYS A 49 19.74 10.15 0.87
CA LYS A 49 20.21 9.37 -0.29
C LYS A 49 19.43 9.71 -1.56
N ASN A 50 20.17 9.88 -2.66
CA ASN A 50 19.67 10.05 -4.02
C ASN A 50 20.39 9.01 -4.91
N PRO A 51 19.68 8.21 -5.73
CA PRO A 51 18.24 8.18 -5.94
C PRO A 51 17.43 7.68 -4.74
N PHE A 52 16.26 8.30 -4.55
CA PHE A 52 15.26 7.91 -3.55
C PHE A 52 14.09 7.16 -4.21
N CYS A 53 13.29 6.45 -3.41
CA CYS A 53 12.07 5.77 -3.88
C CYS A 53 10.93 6.79 -4.01
N ILE A 54 10.35 6.95 -5.20
CA ILE A 54 9.18 7.84 -5.39
C ILE A 54 7.87 7.13 -4.99
N GLU A 55 7.79 5.84 -5.29
CA GLU A 55 6.61 5.01 -5.05
C GLU A 55 7.03 3.54 -4.91
N ALA A 56 6.36 2.79 -4.03
CA ALA A 56 6.42 1.34 -4.06
C ALA A 56 5.09 0.72 -3.63
N LEU A 57 4.72 -0.38 -4.27
CA LEU A 57 3.61 -1.23 -3.90
C LEU A 57 4.14 -2.64 -3.68
N LEU A 58 4.10 -3.12 -2.43
CA LEU A 58 4.71 -4.37 -2.02
C LEU A 58 3.65 -5.23 -1.34
N TYR A 59 3.50 -6.47 -1.79
CA TYR A 59 2.56 -7.40 -1.16
C TYR A 59 3.24 -8.74 -0.86
N SER A 60 3.16 -9.18 0.39
CA SER A 60 3.61 -10.50 0.83
C SER A 60 2.40 -11.40 1.04
N PRO A 61 2.12 -12.34 0.11
CA PRO A 61 0.97 -13.25 0.24
C PRO A 61 1.07 -14.16 1.45
N LYS A 62 2.28 -14.63 1.78
CA LYS A 62 2.54 -15.53 2.93
C LYS A 62 2.18 -14.87 4.26
N GLU A 63 2.58 -13.62 4.43
CA GLU A 63 2.41 -12.87 5.67
C GLU A 63 1.12 -12.04 5.69
N GLN A 64 0.35 -12.06 4.58
CA GLN A 64 -0.84 -11.23 4.39
C GLN A 64 -0.57 -9.75 4.69
N LEU A 65 0.58 -9.24 4.25
CA LEU A 65 1.08 -7.90 4.53
C LEU A 65 1.23 -7.11 3.23
N SER A 66 0.61 -5.94 3.16
CA SER A 66 0.79 -4.99 2.06
C SER A 66 1.47 -3.72 2.58
N ILE A 67 2.44 -3.21 1.84
CA ILE A 67 3.20 -2.02 2.18
C ILE A 67 3.18 -1.10 0.97
N GLN A 68 2.82 0.15 1.20
CA GLN A 68 2.75 1.20 0.21
C GLN A 68 3.67 2.33 0.63
N ILE A 69 4.58 2.71 -0.26
CA ILE A 69 5.51 3.82 -0.07
C ILE A 69 5.13 4.89 -1.08
N LEU A 70 5.01 6.13 -0.62
CA LEU A 70 4.85 7.29 -1.46
C LEU A 70 5.78 8.39 -0.96
N HIS A 71 6.47 9.09 -1.86
CA HIS A 71 7.32 10.22 -1.51
C HIS A 71 6.73 11.54 -2.02
N THR A 72 6.19 12.35 -1.12
CA THR A 72 5.61 13.69 -1.40
C THR A 72 6.37 14.80 -0.67
N GLY A 73 7.69 14.83 -0.84
CA GLY A 73 8.62 15.68 -0.08
C GLY A 73 9.15 15.03 1.21
N GLN A 74 8.43 14.03 1.72
CA GLN A 74 8.86 13.09 2.76
C GLN A 74 8.28 11.71 2.45
N TYR A 75 8.87 10.66 3.01
CA TYR A 75 8.35 9.31 2.89
C TYR A 75 7.07 9.14 3.71
N ILE A 76 6.03 8.67 3.05
CA ILE A 76 4.81 8.15 3.66
C ILE A 76 4.82 6.63 3.45
N VAL A 77 4.99 5.89 4.55
CA VAL A 77 4.96 4.42 4.53
C VAL A 77 3.69 3.96 5.24
N SER A 78 2.84 3.28 4.49
CA SER A 78 1.60 2.68 5.01
C SER A 78 1.69 1.16 4.92
N ALA A 79 1.45 0.47 6.03
CA ALA A 79 1.45 -0.99 6.09
C ALA A 79 0.09 -1.51 6.56
N TYR A 80 -0.37 -2.57 5.90
CA TYR A 80 -1.72 -3.13 6.07
C TYR A 80 -1.66 -4.64 6.26
N GLU A 81 -2.36 -5.14 7.29
CA GLU A 81 -2.50 -6.57 7.57
C GLU A 81 -3.81 -7.09 7.00
N LEU A 82 -3.74 -7.73 5.84
CA LEU A 82 -4.91 -8.21 5.09
C LEU A 82 -5.70 -9.27 5.85
N GLY A 83 -5.04 -10.05 6.72
CA GLY A 83 -5.70 -11.02 7.61
C GLY A 83 -6.68 -10.39 8.60
N LYS A 84 -6.52 -9.09 8.90
CA LYS A 84 -7.40 -8.33 9.80
C LYS A 84 -8.57 -7.63 9.10
N LEU A 85 -8.69 -7.77 7.77
CA LEU A 85 -9.79 -7.18 7.00
C LEU A 85 -11.10 -7.98 7.13
N LYS A 86 -11.09 -9.15 7.78
CA LYS A 86 -12.27 -10.00 7.92
C LYS A 86 -13.41 -9.26 8.64
N GLY A 87 -14.58 -9.23 8.03
CA GLY A 87 -15.77 -8.57 8.57
C GLY A 87 -15.91 -7.09 8.20
N LEU A 88 -14.93 -6.51 7.49
CA LEU A 88 -15.03 -5.16 6.93
C LEU A 88 -15.72 -5.19 5.57
N LYS A 89 -16.31 -4.05 5.18
CA LYS A 89 -16.82 -3.87 3.82
C LYS A 89 -15.66 -3.61 2.88
N ILE A 90 -15.47 -4.51 1.93
CA ILE A 90 -14.35 -4.48 0.98
C ILE A 90 -14.90 -4.54 -0.43
N GLU A 91 -14.34 -3.71 -1.31
CA GLU A 91 -14.57 -3.77 -2.74
C GLU A 91 -13.24 -4.07 -3.44
N GLU A 92 -13.24 -5.05 -4.35
CA GLU A 92 -12.07 -5.33 -5.18
C GLU A 92 -11.98 -4.30 -6.31
N LYS A 93 -10.81 -3.67 -6.46
CA LYS A 93 -10.52 -2.72 -7.53
C LYS A 93 -9.37 -3.26 -8.37
N SER A 94 -9.43 -2.99 -9.66
CA SER A 94 -8.36 -3.32 -10.58
C SER A 94 -8.08 -2.14 -11.51
N PHE A 95 -6.81 -1.82 -11.72
CA PHE A 95 -6.39 -0.71 -12.57
C PHE A 95 -5.46 -1.21 -13.67
N LEU A 96 -5.48 -0.51 -14.81
CA LEU A 96 -4.49 -0.73 -15.85
C LEU A 96 -3.15 -0.15 -15.36
N PRO A 97 -2.05 -0.92 -15.39
CA PRO A 97 -0.76 -0.39 -15.01
C PRO A 97 -0.23 0.55 -16.08
N HIS A 98 0.53 1.54 -15.64
CA HIS A 98 1.39 2.34 -16.50
C HIS A 98 2.84 1.94 -16.24
N LYS A 99 3.59 1.63 -17.30
CA LYS A 99 5.03 1.29 -17.23
C LYS A 99 5.39 0.04 -16.40
N LEU A 100 4.43 -0.83 -16.06
CA LEU A 100 4.73 -2.17 -15.53
C LEU A 100 4.80 -3.17 -16.69
N GLU A 101 5.94 -3.84 -16.83
CA GLU A 101 6.13 -4.84 -17.88
C GLU A 101 5.37 -6.13 -17.55
N ASN A 102 4.69 -6.70 -18.55
CA ASN A 102 3.98 -7.97 -18.47
C ASN A 102 2.85 -8.04 -17.42
N VAL A 103 2.34 -6.90 -16.95
CA VAL A 103 1.19 -6.87 -16.02
C VAL A 103 -0.06 -6.41 -16.77
N GLY A 104 -1.12 -7.21 -16.79
CA GLY A 104 -2.42 -6.82 -17.33
C GLY A 104 -3.22 -5.90 -16.40
N LYS A 105 -3.21 -6.17 -15.09
CA LYS A 105 -3.89 -5.35 -14.07
C LYS A 105 -3.16 -5.31 -12.73
N VAL A 106 -3.24 -4.16 -12.06
CA VAL A 106 -2.86 -3.99 -10.65
C VAL A 106 -4.10 -4.17 -9.78
N LEU A 107 -4.00 -5.02 -8.75
CA LEU A 107 -5.14 -5.41 -7.91
C LEU A 107 -5.09 -4.71 -6.56
N PHE A 108 -6.25 -4.23 -6.11
CA PHE A 108 -6.42 -3.57 -4.81
C PHE A 108 -7.68 -4.03 -4.10
N LYS A 109 -7.67 -3.91 -2.77
CA LYS A 109 -8.85 -3.99 -1.90
C LYS A 109 -9.14 -2.60 -1.35
N GLN A 110 -10.26 -2.01 -1.77
CA GLN A 110 -10.79 -0.79 -1.19
C GLN A 110 -11.58 -1.15 0.07
N VAL A 111 -11.14 -0.67 1.23
CA VAL A 111 -11.84 -0.81 2.50
C VAL A 111 -12.77 0.39 2.67
N TRP A 112 -13.98 0.10 3.16
CA TRP A 112 -15.00 1.09 3.51
C TRP A 112 -15.34 0.95 4.99
N GLU A 113 -15.35 2.07 5.71
CA GLU A 113 -15.73 2.12 7.13
C GLU A 113 -16.98 2.97 7.30
N GLU A 114 -17.84 2.56 8.22
CA GLU A 114 -18.99 3.37 8.63
C GLU A 114 -18.51 4.45 9.60
N VAL A 115 -18.74 5.70 9.23
CA VAL A 115 -18.43 6.89 10.02
C VAL A 115 -19.72 7.69 10.23
N PRO A 116 -19.91 8.29 11.42
CA PRO A 116 -21.01 9.22 11.62
C PRO A 116 -20.73 10.51 10.85
N LEU A 117 -21.62 10.87 9.93
CA LEU A 117 -21.59 12.15 9.24
C LEU A 117 -22.54 13.12 9.95
N PRO A 118 -22.03 14.20 10.59
CA PRO A 118 -22.89 15.21 11.21
C PRO A 118 -23.80 15.85 10.17
N VAL A 119 -25.11 15.86 10.44
CA VAL A 119 -26.11 16.54 9.62
C VAL A 119 -26.37 17.94 10.18
N ASP A 120 -26.37 18.05 11.51
CA ASP A 120 -26.37 19.30 12.26
C ASP A 120 -25.60 19.13 13.59
N GLU A 121 -25.76 20.06 14.54
CA GLU A 121 -25.07 20.02 15.84
C GLU A 121 -25.53 18.89 16.76
N GLN A 122 -26.68 18.26 16.49
CA GLN A 122 -27.32 17.26 17.34
C GLN A 122 -27.47 15.89 16.67
N GLU A 123 -27.50 15.84 15.34
CA GLU A 123 -27.75 14.61 14.58
C GLU A 123 -26.56 14.19 13.71
N SER A 124 -26.39 12.88 13.57
CA SER A 124 -25.42 12.28 12.66
C SER A 124 -26.01 11.05 11.99
N MET A 125 -25.67 10.84 10.71
CA MET A 125 -26.11 9.69 9.93
C MET A 125 -24.94 8.74 9.64
N PRO A 126 -25.14 7.41 9.74
CA PRO A 126 -24.12 6.45 9.37
C PRO A 126 -23.85 6.54 7.86
N THR A 127 -22.59 6.82 7.50
CA THR A 127 -22.13 6.96 6.12
C THR A 127 -20.88 6.12 5.89
N LEU A 128 -20.71 5.60 4.68
CA LEU A 128 -19.50 4.87 4.32
C LEU A 128 -18.45 5.80 3.73
N GLU A 129 -17.25 5.78 4.31
CA GLU A 129 -16.08 6.51 3.81
C GLU A 129 -15.00 5.52 3.34
N PRO A 130 -14.31 5.80 2.20
CA PRO A 130 -13.19 4.98 1.78
C PRO A 130 -12.03 5.16 2.76
N SER A 131 -11.66 4.10 3.47
CA SER A 131 -10.71 4.18 4.58
C SER A 131 -9.28 3.78 4.19
N ALA A 132 -9.12 2.91 3.19
CA ALA A 132 -7.83 2.50 2.63
C ALA A 132 -8.00 1.85 1.25
N LEU A 133 -7.05 2.09 0.34
CA LEU A 133 -6.91 1.34 -0.92
C LEU A 133 -5.62 0.52 -0.83
N ILE A 134 -5.77 -0.80 -0.67
CA ILE A 134 -4.68 -1.71 -0.27
C ILE A 134 -4.26 -2.57 -1.46
N PHE A 135 -3.01 -2.44 -1.90
CA PHE A 135 -2.44 -3.26 -2.97
C PHE A 135 -2.39 -4.75 -2.57
N CYS A 136 -2.84 -5.64 -3.46
CA CYS A 136 -2.90 -7.08 -3.21
C CYS A 136 -2.32 -7.94 -4.35
N GLY A 137 -1.49 -7.35 -5.22
CA GLY A 137 -0.76 -8.06 -6.26
C GLY A 137 -1.17 -7.69 -7.69
N PHE A 138 -0.81 -8.56 -8.63
CA PHE A 138 -1.00 -8.35 -10.06
C PHE A 138 -1.83 -9.46 -10.69
N LYS A 139 -2.48 -9.12 -11.79
CA LYS A 139 -2.95 -10.08 -12.80
C LYS A 139 -2.12 -9.87 -14.06
N TYR A 140 -1.43 -10.93 -14.49
CA TYR A 140 -0.59 -10.95 -15.69
C TYR A 140 -1.46 -11.11 -16.94
#